data_AF-A0A8T1NZH1-F1
#
_entry.id   AF-A0A8T1NZH1-F1
#
_cell.length_a   1.000
_cell.length_b   1.000
_cell.length_c   1.000
_cell.angle_alpha   90.00
_cell.angle_beta   90.00
_cell.angle_gamma   90.00
#
_symmetry.space_group_name_H-M   'P 1'
#
loop_
_entity.id
_entity.type
_entity.pdbx_description
1 polymer ?
#
loop_
_entity_poly.entity_id
_entity_poly.type
_entity_poly.pdbx_seq_one_letter_code
_entity_poly.pdbx_strand_id
1 'polypeptide(L)'
;MLHVYVLFESVCLYSISECGCHLPETLPAKISDIFGPAYQTGCLFCSIPSPMDHEFSEEQQVPSGHITAIRFSFSTQTDTEKVSVISIDAVSEVTDPKLGLPNPSSQCSTCGARDLKYCEGHFGVIKFPFTILHPYFLSEVAKILNKICPGCKSVRQELKVKVRYFTPYA
;
A
#
# COMPACT_ATOMS: atom_id res chain seq x y z
N MET A 1 -29.30 -5.26 -18.02
CA MET A 1 -28.52 -6.35 -17.40
C MET A 1 -27.06 -5.94 -17.43
N LEU A 2 -26.60 -5.26 -16.38
CA LEU A 2 -25.22 -4.80 -16.27
C LEU A 2 -24.47 -5.84 -15.42
N HIS A 3 -23.59 -6.60 -16.06
CA HIS A 3 -22.71 -7.56 -15.39
C HIS A 3 -21.71 -6.78 -14.53
N VAL A 4 -21.98 -6.69 -13.23
CA VAL A 4 -21.02 -6.22 -12.22
C VAL A 4 -20.04 -7.36 -11.97
N TYR A 5 -19.03 -7.50 -12.83
CA TYR A 5 -17.85 -8.27 -12.49
C TYR A 5 -17.05 -7.45 -11.47
N VAL A 6 -17.30 -7.71 -10.18
CA VAL A 6 -16.40 -7.31 -9.10
C VAL A 6 -15.14 -8.14 -9.28
N LEU A 7 -14.21 -7.64 -10.09
CA LEU A 7 -12.86 -8.15 -10.16
C LEU A 7 -12.20 -7.82 -8.81
N PHE A 8 -12.09 -8.85 -7.98
CA PHE A 8 -11.14 -8.90 -6.89
C PHE A 8 -9.73 -8.81 -7.51
N GLU A 9 -9.20 -7.60 -7.67
CA GLU A 9 -7.79 -7.40 -7.93
C GLU A 9 -7.05 -7.08 -6.64
N SER A 10 -6.02 -7.89 -6.41
CA SER A 10 -5.01 -7.84 -5.38
C SER A 10 -4.39 -6.45 -5.26
N VAL A 11 -4.62 -5.77 -4.14
CA VAL A 11 -3.78 -4.61 -3.79
C VAL A 11 -2.52 -5.12 -3.09
N CYS A 12 -1.55 -5.56 -3.88
CA CYS A 12 -0.15 -5.55 -3.49
C CYS A 12 0.37 -4.12 -3.70
N LEU A 13 0.45 -3.32 -2.64
CA LEU A 13 1.21 -2.07 -2.66
C LEU A 13 2.70 -2.42 -2.67
N TYR A 14 3.29 -2.41 -3.87
CA TYR A 14 4.74 -2.35 -4.06
C TYR A 14 5.09 -0.90 -4.40
N SER A 15 5.72 -0.20 -3.46
CA SER A 15 6.37 1.09 -3.71
C SER A 15 7.85 0.82 -3.89
N ILE A 16 8.35 0.85 -5.13
CA ILE A 16 9.78 0.95 -5.42
C ILE A 16 9.99 2.37 -5.91
N SER A 17 10.56 3.21 -5.05
CA SER A 17 11.16 4.47 -5.47
C SER A 17 12.49 4.15 -6.17
N GLU A 18 12.57 4.40 -7.47
CA GLU A 18 13.85 4.45 -8.17
C GLU A 18 14.58 5.74 -7.80
N CYS A 19 15.46 5.67 -6.81
CA CYS A 19 16.50 6.67 -6.58
C CYS A 19 17.75 6.23 -7.37
N GLY A 20 17.94 6.78 -8.56
CA GLY A 20 19.13 6.54 -9.39
C GLY A 20 20.12 7.71 -9.34
N CYS A 21 21.09 7.65 -8.43
CA CYS A 21 22.28 8.48 -8.43
C CYS A 21 23.45 7.72 -9.10
N HIS A 22 24.16 8.39 -10.02
CA HIS A 22 25.36 8.02 -10.82
C HIS A 22 26.38 7.05 -10.17
N LEU A 23 27.09 6.15 -10.91
CA LEU A 23 28.18 6.39 -11.90
C LEU A 23 28.78 5.00 -12.34
N PRO A 24 29.91 4.91 -13.09
CA PRO A 24 30.16 5.08 -14.53
C PRO A 24 30.25 3.74 -15.31
N GLU A 25 29.87 3.71 -16.58
CA GLU A 25 30.42 2.70 -17.50
C GLU A 25 30.86 3.32 -18.83
N THR A 26 32.02 2.84 -19.25
CA THR A 26 32.88 3.30 -20.33
C THR A 26 32.30 3.04 -21.73
N LEU A 27 32.50 4.01 -22.61
CA LEU A 27 32.34 4.05 -24.08
C LEU A 27 32.75 2.75 -24.84
N PRO A 28 32.18 2.45 -26.03
CA PRO A 28 32.41 3.30 -27.22
C PRO A 28 31.23 3.57 -28.18
N ALA A 29 31.30 4.78 -28.73
CA ALA A 29 30.80 5.36 -29.98
C ALA A 29 30.02 4.49 -30.99
N LYS A 30 28.84 4.99 -31.40
CA LYS A 30 28.60 5.66 -32.70
C LYS A 30 27.10 5.88 -32.96
N ILE A 31 26.72 7.15 -33.15
CA ILE A 31 25.68 7.75 -34.01
C ILE A 31 25.53 9.18 -33.44
N SER A 32 26.38 10.15 -33.80
CA SER A 32 26.21 11.12 -34.91
C SER A 32 24.78 11.68 -35.01
N ASP A 33 24.46 12.96 -35.09
CA ASP A 33 25.17 14.24 -35.14
C ASP A 33 24.02 15.24 -35.27
N ILE A 34 23.54 15.87 -34.19
CA ILE A 34 22.52 16.92 -34.29
C ILE A 34 22.85 18.03 -33.26
N PHE A 35 23.68 18.97 -33.72
CA PHE A 35 24.08 20.27 -33.14
C PHE A 35 25.17 20.30 -32.03
N GLY A 36 26.32 20.91 -32.35
CA GLY A 36 27.28 21.53 -31.40
C GLY A 36 27.20 23.07 -31.45
N PRO A 37 28.22 23.84 -31.00
CA PRO A 37 29.28 23.54 -30.03
C PRO A 37 29.15 24.39 -28.74
N ALA A 38 30.02 24.06 -27.77
CA ALA A 38 30.17 24.73 -26.48
C ALA A 38 30.46 26.24 -26.56
N TYR A 39 29.91 27.00 -25.61
CA TYR A 39 30.58 28.17 -25.05
C TYR A 39 30.64 28.03 -23.53
N GLN A 40 31.83 28.29 -23.00
CA GLN A 40 32.24 28.08 -21.63
C GLN A 40 32.73 29.43 -21.11
N THR A 41 31.94 30.09 -20.26
CA THR A 41 32.30 31.26 -19.42
C THR A 41 31.10 31.52 -18.50
N GLY A 42 31.15 31.68 -17.19
CA GLY A 42 32.18 31.69 -16.16
C GLY A 42 31.45 31.93 -14.82
N CYS A 43 32.01 31.47 -13.70
CA CYS A 43 31.53 31.85 -12.36
C CYS A 43 31.60 33.38 -12.17
N LEU A 44 30.52 33.98 -11.67
CA LEU A 44 30.58 35.29 -11.01
C LEU A 44 30.01 35.13 -9.59
N PHE A 45 30.91 35.12 -8.61
CA PHE A 45 30.61 35.39 -7.22
C PHE A 45 30.64 36.92 -7.01
N CYS A 46 29.84 37.42 -6.06
CA CYS A 46 29.76 38.80 -5.52
C CYS A 46 28.98 39.83 -6.38
N SER A 47 27.93 40.54 -5.92
CA SER A 47 27.59 41.00 -4.56
C SER A 47 26.17 41.61 -4.38
N ILE A 48 25.54 41.25 -3.26
CA ILE A 48 24.82 42.07 -2.23
C ILE A 48 23.28 42.30 -2.29
N PRO A 49 22.60 42.31 -1.10
CA PRO A 49 21.22 41.83 -0.86
C PRO A 49 20.22 42.90 -0.40
N SER A 50 18.91 42.59 -0.36
CA SER A 50 17.86 43.24 0.47
C SER A 50 16.53 42.46 0.38
N PRO A 51 15.60 42.55 1.34
CA PRO A 51 15.75 42.41 2.79
C PRO A 51 14.76 41.36 3.38
N MET A 52 15.21 40.73 4.47
CA MET A 52 14.52 39.90 5.47
C MET A 52 13.05 39.51 5.25
N ASP A 53 12.85 38.22 4.93
CA ASP A 53 11.94 37.35 5.67
C ASP A 53 12.78 36.18 6.21
N HIS A 54 12.99 36.18 7.51
CA HIS A 54 13.75 35.13 8.20
C HIS A 54 12.83 33.91 8.37
N GLU A 55 12.54 33.18 7.29
CA GLU A 55 12.08 31.79 7.43
C GLU A 55 13.31 30.94 7.69
N PHE A 56 13.63 30.86 8.98
CA PHE A 56 14.45 29.80 9.54
C PHE A 56 13.68 28.49 9.36
N SER A 57 13.74 27.93 8.16
CA SER A 57 13.34 26.55 7.93
C SER A 57 14.40 25.71 8.59
N GLU A 58 14.20 25.38 9.86
CA GLU A 58 14.95 24.31 10.50
C GLU A 58 14.76 23.08 9.59
N GLU A 59 15.82 22.67 8.90
CA GLU A 59 15.81 21.42 8.15
C GLU A 59 15.59 20.31 9.17
N GLN A 60 14.33 19.91 9.32
CA GLN A 60 13.93 18.92 10.29
C GLN A 60 14.58 17.59 9.89
N GLN A 61 15.64 17.22 10.61
CA GLN A 61 16.42 16.03 10.34
C GLN A 61 15.53 14.79 10.44
N VAL A 62 15.12 14.25 9.28
CA VAL A 62 14.23 13.09 9.20
C VAL A 62 15.01 11.86 9.66
N PRO A 63 14.46 11.03 10.57
CA PRO A 63 15.14 9.82 10.99
C PRO A 63 15.26 8.84 9.82
N SER A 64 16.47 8.31 9.59
CA SER A 64 16.70 7.25 8.62
C SER A 64 16.28 5.90 9.21
N GLY A 65 15.51 5.12 8.44
CA GLY A 65 15.06 3.78 8.81
C GLY A 65 15.45 2.76 7.74
N HIS A 66 15.88 1.56 8.15
CA HIS A 66 16.13 0.44 7.25
C HIS A 66 15.06 -0.63 7.45
N ILE A 67 14.40 -1.02 6.35
CA ILE A 67 13.37 -2.08 6.40
C ILE A 67 14.06 -3.40 6.76
N THR A 68 13.66 -4.03 7.85
CA THR A 68 14.23 -5.30 8.33
C THR A 68 13.41 -6.52 7.90
N ALA A 69 12.09 -6.41 7.93
CA ALA A 69 11.18 -7.48 7.54
C ALA A 69 9.78 -6.95 7.17
N ILE A 70 9.04 -7.72 6.40
CA ILE A 70 7.61 -7.49 6.10
C ILE A 70 6.81 -8.60 6.78
N ARG A 71 5.82 -8.22 7.61
CA ARG A 71 4.92 -9.16 8.28
C ARG A 71 3.52 -9.04 7.68
N PHE A 72 2.99 -10.15 7.22
CA PHE A 72 1.62 -10.24 6.72
C PHE A 72 0.66 -10.60 7.85
N SER A 73 -0.44 -9.85 7.93
CA SER A 73 -1.53 -10.09 8.88
C SER A 73 -2.84 -9.55 8.30
N PHE A 74 -3.96 -9.97 8.87
CA PHE A 74 -5.28 -9.45 8.49
C PHE A 74 -5.60 -8.17 9.25
N SER A 75 -6.14 -7.18 8.55
CA SER A 75 -6.70 -5.98 9.17
C SER A 75 -8.00 -6.32 9.88
N THR A 76 -8.13 -5.92 11.15
CA THR A 76 -9.40 -6.03 11.87
C THR A 76 -10.32 -4.87 11.51
N GLN A 77 -11.61 -4.99 11.85
CA GLN A 77 -12.55 -3.88 11.68
C GLN A 77 -12.04 -2.60 12.37
N THR A 78 -11.51 -2.72 13.59
CA THR A 78 -10.94 -1.61 14.33
C THR A 78 -9.75 -0.97 13.59
N ASP A 79 -8.91 -1.77 12.93
CA ASP A 79 -7.77 -1.24 12.17
C ASP A 79 -8.25 -0.48 10.94
N THR A 80 -9.21 -1.04 10.20
CA THR A 80 -9.81 -0.38 9.03
C THR A 80 -10.52 0.92 9.41
N GLU A 81 -11.25 0.94 10.53
CA GLU A 81 -11.92 2.15 11.02
C GLU A 81 -10.93 3.24 11.46
N LYS A 82 -9.78 2.86 12.04
CA LYS A 82 -8.74 3.82 12.46
C LYS A 82 -8.03 4.49 11.27
N VAL A 83 -7.78 3.75 10.21
CA VAL A 83 -7.08 4.29 9.02
C VAL A 83 -8.03 4.99 8.05
N SER A 84 -9.33 4.72 8.16
CA SER A 84 -10.33 5.29 7.29
C SER A 84 -10.70 6.74 7.66
N VAL A 85 -10.80 7.60 6.65
CA VAL A 85 -11.22 9.01 6.81
C VAL A 85 -12.72 9.21 6.65
N ILE A 86 -13.42 8.23 6.08
CA ILE A 86 -14.86 8.29 5.80
C ILE A 86 -15.49 6.89 5.81
N SER A 87 -16.71 6.79 6.34
CA SER A 87 -17.57 5.61 6.13
C SER A 87 -18.43 5.85 4.90
N ILE A 88 -18.40 4.92 3.95
CA ILE A 88 -19.13 5.00 2.68
C ILE A 88 -20.44 4.24 2.86
N ASP A 89 -21.54 4.97 2.82
CA ASP A 89 -22.90 4.45 2.96
C ASP A 89 -23.71 4.60 1.66
N ALA A 90 -23.29 5.50 0.76
CA ALA A 90 -23.91 5.71 -0.55
C ALA A 90 -22.93 5.54 -1.73
N VAL A 91 -23.46 5.14 -2.89
CA VAL A 91 -22.65 4.94 -4.12
C VAL A 91 -21.95 6.23 -4.56
N SER A 92 -22.55 7.39 -4.33
CA SER A 92 -21.94 8.69 -4.66
C SER A 92 -20.71 9.03 -3.82
N GLU A 93 -20.55 8.41 -2.66
CA GLU A 93 -19.46 8.71 -1.72
C GLU A 93 -18.15 7.97 -2.09
N VAL A 94 -18.19 7.01 -3.02
CA VAL A 94 -16.97 6.34 -3.50
C VAL A 94 -16.04 7.27 -4.28
N THR A 95 -16.54 8.43 -4.70
CA THR A 95 -15.78 9.50 -5.35
C THR A 95 -15.65 10.74 -4.44
N ASP A 96 -15.85 10.58 -3.14
CA ASP A 96 -15.74 11.67 -2.18
C ASP A 96 -14.31 12.27 -2.21
N PRO A 97 -14.16 13.60 -2.26
CA PRO A 97 -12.86 14.27 -2.26
C PRO A 97 -11.94 13.94 -1.08
N LYS A 98 -12.46 13.39 0.02
CA LYS A 98 -11.65 12.91 1.15
C LYS A 98 -10.84 11.67 0.80
N LEU A 99 -11.25 10.88 -0.18
CA LEU A 99 -10.58 9.63 -0.58
C LEU A 99 -9.32 9.87 -1.45
N GLY A 100 -9.13 11.09 -1.96
CA GLY A 100 -7.95 11.47 -2.74
C GLY A 100 -8.29 12.01 -4.12
N LEU A 101 -7.32 12.00 -5.02
CA LEU A 101 -7.43 12.47 -6.41
C LEU A 101 -7.36 11.29 -7.39
N PRO A 102 -7.99 11.38 -8.58
CA PRO A 102 -8.82 12.48 -9.06
C PRO A 102 -10.22 12.46 -8.41
N ASN A 103 -10.75 13.63 -8.07
CA ASN A 103 -12.09 13.78 -7.50
C ASN A 103 -12.84 14.96 -8.15
N PRO A 104 -14.17 15.07 -7.96
CA PRO A 104 -14.97 16.13 -8.57
C PRO A 104 -14.57 17.56 -8.17
N SER A 105 -14.00 17.77 -6.96
CA SER A 105 -13.56 19.09 -6.50
C SER A 105 -12.14 19.47 -6.91
N SER A 106 -11.41 18.61 -7.63
CA SER A 106 -10.02 18.83 -8.08
C SER A 106 -9.03 19.19 -6.95
N GLN A 107 -9.40 18.88 -5.70
CA GLN A 107 -8.57 19.04 -4.51
C GLN A 107 -8.97 17.98 -3.50
N CYS A 108 -8.00 17.33 -2.87
CA CYS A 108 -8.25 16.38 -1.78
C CYS A 108 -8.64 17.13 -0.50
N SER A 109 -9.78 16.79 0.10
CA SER A 109 -10.24 17.43 1.34
C SER A 109 -9.50 16.96 2.60
N THR A 110 -8.73 15.86 2.52
CA THR A 110 -7.99 15.30 3.65
C THR A 110 -6.58 15.86 3.77
N CYS A 111 -5.77 15.78 2.69
CA CYS A 111 -4.40 16.30 2.70
C CYS A 111 -4.25 17.68 2.04
N GLY A 112 -5.29 18.22 1.39
CA GLY A 112 -5.25 19.54 0.73
C GLY A 112 -4.57 19.56 -0.65
N ALA A 113 -3.99 18.44 -1.09
CA ALA A 113 -3.29 18.35 -2.38
C ALA A 113 -4.23 18.61 -3.57
N ARG A 114 -3.71 19.29 -4.59
CA ARG A 114 -4.40 19.58 -5.86
C ARG A 114 -3.90 18.73 -7.03
N ASP A 115 -2.68 18.22 -6.91
CA ASP A 115 -2.06 17.36 -7.92
C ASP A 115 -1.92 15.93 -7.40
N LEU A 116 -2.11 14.96 -8.30
CA LEU A 116 -2.00 13.52 -7.97
C LEU A 116 -0.61 13.16 -7.40
N LYS A 117 0.45 13.89 -7.79
CA LYS A 117 1.81 13.64 -7.32
C LYS A 117 1.99 13.86 -5.82
N TYR A 118 1.11 14.66 -5.20
CA TYR A 118 1.18 15.02 -3.79
C TYR A 118 0.03 14.40 -2.97
N CYS A 119 -0.72 13.46 -3.56
CA CYS A 119 -1.81 12.76 -2.89
C CYS A 119 -1.67 11.25 -3.09
N GLU A 120 -1.29 10.53 -2.04
CA GLU A 120 -1.18 9.07 -2.06
C GLU A 120 -2.54 8.34 -2.00
N GLY A 121 -3.60 9.10 -1.73
CA GLY A 121 -4.95 8.57 -1.49
C GLY A 121 -5.21 8.30 -0.01
N HIS A 122 -6.49 8.16 0.32
CA HIS A 122 -6.93 7.93 1.70
C HIS A 122 -7.95 6.81 1.76
N PHE A 123 -7.92 6.05 2.84
CA PHE A 123 -8.80 4.90 2.99
C PHE A 123 -10.23 5.33 3.35
N GLY A 124 -11.20 4.68 2.73
CA GLY A 124 -12.59 4.67 3.16
C GLY A 124 -12.94 3.30 3.74
N VAL A 125 -14.07 3.21 4.45
CA VAL A 125 -14.60 1.93 4.93
C VAL A 125 -16.06 1.77 4.53
N ILE A 126 -16.41 0.60 3.97
CA ILE A 126 -17.80 0.21 3.73
C ILE A 126 -18.20 -0.78 4.81
N LYS A 127 -19.22 -0.45 5.58
CA LYS A 127 -19.74 -1.33 6.65
C LYS A 127 -20.87 -2.18 6.09
N PHE A 128 -20.65 -3.48 6.04
CA PHE A 128 -21.70 -4.41 5.64
C PHE A 128 -22.69 -4.62 6.81
N PRO A 129 -24.00 -4.73 6.52
CA PRO A 129 -25.00 -5.01 7.55
C PRO A 129 -24.88 -6.44 8.13
N PHE A 130 -24.10 -7.31 7.49
CA PHE A 130 -23.79 -8.67 7.95
C PHE A 130 -22.39 -9.08 7.50
N THR A 131 -21.81 -10.06 8.20
CA THR A 131 -20.49 -10.60 7.87
C THR A 131 -20.54 -11.40 6.57
N ILE A 132 -19.63 -11.08 5.65
CA ILE A 132 -19.46 -11.81 4.39
C ILE A 132 -18.15 -12.60 4.47
N LEU A 133 -18.19 -13.89 4.14
CA LEU A 133 -16.98 -14.70 4.07
C LEU A 133 -16.17 -14.32 2.84
N HIS A 134 -14.89 -14.00 3.05
CA HIS A 134 -13.98 -13.66 1.97
C HIS A 134 -13.78 -14.89 1.05
N PRO A 135 -14.01 -14.80 -0.27
CA PRO A 135 -13.98 -15.95 -1.18
C PRO A 135 -12.68 -16.76 -1.11
N TYR A 136 -11.54 -16.08 -0.96
CA TYR A 136 -10.23 -16.73 -0.90
C TYR A 136 -9.96 -17.48 0.42
N PHE A 137 -10.74 -17.25 1.48
CA PHE A 137 -10.59 -17.97 2.75
C PHE A 137 -11.59 -19.10 2.92
N LEU A 138 -12.50 -19.33 1.95
CA LEU A 138 -13.53 -20.35 2.08
C LEU A 138 -12.93 -21.74 2.33
N SER A 139 -11.84 -22.09 1.65
CA SER A 139 -11.20 -23.40 1.79
C SER A 139 -10.55 -23.56 3.18
N GLU A 140 -9.89 -22.51 3.67
CA GLU A 140 -9.20 -22.45 4.96
C GLU A 140 -10.22 -22.49 6.10
N VAL A 141 -11.28 -21.71 6.00
CA VAL A 141 -12.40 -21.70 6.96
C VAL A 141 -13.02 -23.08 7.02
N ALA A 142 -13.29 -23.74 5.89
CA ALA A 142 -13.84 -25.10 5.87
C ALA A 142 -12.91 -26.11 6.56
N LYS A 143 -11.59 -26.05 6.29
CA LYS A 143 -10.59 -26.90 6.96
C LYS A 143 -10.60 -26.69 8.48
N ILE A 144 -10.68 -25.44 8.94
CA ILE A 144 -10.72 -25.10 10.37
C ILE A 144 -12.03 -25.62 10.99
N LEU A 145 -13.18 -25.35 10.37
CA LEU A 145 -14.48 -25.77 10.87
C LEU A 145 -14.63 -27.30 10.92
N ASN A 146 -14.03 -28.04 9.98
CA ASN A 146 -14.02 -29.51 10.01
C ASN A 146 -13.24 -30.09 11.20
N LYS A 147 -12.32 -29.30 11.78
CA LYS A 147 -11.58 -29.64 13.00
C LYS A 147 -12.29 -29.17 14.27
N ILE A 148 -13.41 -28.46 14.18
CA ILE A 148 -14.15 -27.95 15.33
C ILE A 148 -15.47 -28.71 15.46
N CYS A 149 -15.84 -29.10 16.68
CA CYS A 149 -17.16 -29.67 16.95
C CYS A 149 -18.23 -28.57 16.89
N PRO A 150 -19.26 -28.66 16.03
CA PRO A 150 -20.29 -27.62 15.94
C PRO A 150 -21.15 -27.51 17.20
N GLY A 151 -21.20 -28.55 18.05
CA GLY A 151 -21.93 -28.54 19.32
C GLY A 151 -21.19 -27.83 20.45
N CYS A 152 -20.01 -28.33 20.83
CA CYS A 152 -19.26 -27.80 21.98
C CYS A 152 -18.18 -26.77 21.61
N LYS A 153 -17.96 -26.51 20.31
CA LYS A 153 -16.97 -25.55 19.78
C LYS A 153 -15.51 -25.87 20.14
N SER A 154 -15.23 -27.08 20.63
CA SER A 154 -13.86 -27.53 20.90
C SER A 154 -13.20 -28.10 19.64
N VAL A 155 -11.87 -28.05 19.60
CA VAL A 155 -11.07 -28.70 18.57
C VAL A 155 -11.17 -30.21 18.75
N ARG A 156 -11.51 -30.91 17.67
CA ARG A 156 -11.47 -32.36 17.58
C ARG A 156 -10.04 -32.82 17.75
N GLN A 157 -9.76 -33.53 18.83
CA GLN A 157 -8.49 -34.20 18.98
C GLN A 157 -8.42 -35.31 17.93
N GLU A 158 -7.37 -35.31 17.10
CA GLU A 158 -7.03 -36.48 16.31
C GLU A 158 -6.76 -37.60 17.31
N LEU A 159 -7.70 -38.54 17.45
CA LEU A 159 -7.43 -39.81 18.08
C LEU A 159 -6.32 -40.43 17.23
N LYS A 160 -5.06 -40.31 17.67
CA LYS A 160 -3.96 -41.12 17.14
C LYS A 160 -4.45 -42.55 17.28
N VAL A 161 -4.92 -43.14 16.18
CA VAL A 161 -5.13 -44.57 16.11
C VAL A 161 -3.75 -45.13 16.41
N LYS A 162 -3.55 -45.60 17.65
CA LYS A 162 -2.39 -46.40 17.99
C LYS A 162 -2.58 -47.63 17.13
N VAL A 163 -1.97 -47.61 15.93
CA VAL A 163 -1.82 -48.80 15.11
C VAL A 163 -1.05 -49.75 16.00
N ARG A 164 -1.78 -50.59 16.73
CA ARG A 164 -1.21 -51.73 17.40
C ARG A 164 -0.73 -52.56 16.23
N TYR A 165 0.57 -52.53 15.96
CA TYR A 165 1.21 -53.62 15.27
C TYR A 165 0.86 -54.85 16.09
N PHE A 166 -0.19 -55.56 15.72
CA PHE A 166 -0.36 -56.94 16.09
C PHE A 166 0.79 -57.64 15.41
N THR A 167 1.88 -57.87 16.13
CA THR A 167 2.86 -58.89 15.75
C THR A 167 2.11 -60.22 15.79
N PRO A 168 1.82 -60.84 14.64
CA PRO A 168 1.33 -62.20 14.64
C PRO A 168 2.54 -63.09 14.85
N TYR A 169 2.57 -63.80 15.98
CA TYR A 169 3.55 -64.83 16.35
C TYR A 169 4.95 -64.36 16.78
N ALA A 170 5.25 -64.52 18.07
CA ALA A 170 6.26 -65.44 18.63
C ALA A 170 6.61 -65.04 20.07
#